data_AF-A0A9W4SS71-F1
#
_entry.id   AF-A0A9W4SS71-F1
#
_cell.length_a   1.000
_cell.length_b   1.000
_cell.length_c   1.000
_cell.angle_alpha   90.00
_cell.angle_beta   90.00
_cell.angle_gamma   90.00
#
_symmetry.space_group_name_H-M   'P 1'
#
loop_
_entity.id
_entity.type
_entity.pdbx_description
1 polymer ?
#
loop_
_entity_poly.entity_id
_entity_poly.type
_entity_poly.pdbx_seq_one_letter_code
_entity_poly.pdbx_strand_id
1 'polypeptide(L)'
;MTEEFNFEQHSHRRFNPLTNSWVLCSPHRTKRPWQGQKEINNNDILPDYDPTCYLCPGNERAQGAKNSNYENTFIFNNDFAAVKIEQPEYLPQEQIDKFSNLLRAEGVRGECKVMCFSPKHNITVAEMTEDAILHVIQSWIKIYQEMSTKTYINYIQIFENKGSIMGCSNPHPHCQIWCTETIPEEPSKELISMKNYYEKNHSCLLCDYIYLETIKLNHKPRIVCENDSFLCLTPFWAIWPYETMIISKSHIISLLDLNDNSNKNKLQDLANIIRRITCKYDNIFKSSFPYSMGIHQAPVDDKDHMNDSHLHFHFYPALLRSPTIKKFLVGYELLAEPQRDLTSELVAEQLKNCSEIHYKQNTSVCIPLAIRQAPTILYATSLNEVDGRTPEIIVSWSKERIHLDFELQGAGSLEETTLKQLKERLKKITGVPVNGQKLVFSGAVMKDNTAKLGSFGLHPFSKILLIGNKPNANDLVQTTTGSPEEHALIKRISESIEKTKTKLIPQIESFEISISSFLSEQDIDKDESDTTDMIKSKLVETHHYIVEALMQILLTLDDVACPPEFETARKKRREAVKYTQDLIDRVDVVKEQLQCSSSIKNNKGSSPSS
;
A
#
# COMPACT_ATOMS: atom_id res chain seq x y z
N MET A 1 -6.56 36.89 4.09
CA MET A 1 -5.87 36.13 3.03
C MET A 1 -6.61 34.81 2.91
N THR A 2 -7.19 34.53 1.74
CA THR A 2 -7.79 33.23 1.44
C THR A 2 -6.66 32.22 1.31
N GLU A 3 -6.74 31.13 2.09
CA GLU A 3 -5.79 30.04 2.05
C GLU A 3 -5.79 29.39 0.65
N GLU A 4 -4.62 29.23 0.03
CA GLU A 4 -4.51 28.65 -1.31
C GLU A 4 -4.78 27.13 -1.30
N PHE A 5 -5.32 26.60 -2.39
CA PHE A 5 -5.66 25.19 -2.48
C PHE A 5 -4.40 24.32 -2.60
N ASN A 6 -4.20 23.39 -1.66
CA ASN A 6 -3.07 22.47 -1.66
C ASN A 6 -3.52 21.02 -1.96
N PHE A 7 -3.12 20.48 -3.11
CA PHE A 7 -3.44 19.11 -3.54
C PHE A 7 -2.83 18.00 -2.66
N GLU A 8 -1.84 18.30 -1.81
CA GLU A 8 -1.24 17.37 -0.85
C GLU A 8 -1.95 17.37 0.51
N GLN A 9 -2.92 18.27 0.72
CA GLN A 9 -3.60 18.41 2.01
C GLN A 9 -5.13 18.35 1.87
N HIS A 10 -5.66 19.00 0.84
CA HIS A 10 -7.09 19.15 0.62
C HIS A 10 -7.64 18.03 -0.26
N SER A 11 -8.83 17.54 0.11
CA SER A 11 -9.55 16.55 -0.70
C SER A 11 -9.96 17.16 -2.04
N HIS A 12 -9.82 16.38 -3.11
CA HIS A 12 -10.18 16.77 -4.46
C HIS A 12 -10.54 15.55 -5.28
N ARG A 13 -11.14 15.76 -6.46
CA ARG A 13 -11.41 14.70 -7.43
C ARG A 13 -10.49 14.83 -8.63
N ARG A 14 -10.02 13.70 -9.16
CA ARG A 14 -9.23 13.64 -10.41
C ARG A 14 -10.01 12.84 -11.44
N PHE A 15 -9.98 13.29 -12.68
CA PHE A 15 -10.72 12.66 -13.76
C PHE A 15 -9.85 11.60 -14.45
N ASN A 16 -10.42 10.40 -14.67
CA ASN A 16 -9.86 9.34 -15.50
C ASN A 16 -10.42 9.48 -16.93
N PRO A 17 -9.63 9.91 -17.91
CA PRO A 17 -10.08 10.05 -19.29
C PRO A 17 -10.22 8.71 -20.01
N LEU A 18 -9.60 7.61 -19.52
CA LEU A 18 -9.76 6.28 -20.11
C LEU A 18 -11.13 5.68 -19.79
N THR A 19 -11.61 5.83 -18.56
CA THR A 19 -12.90 5.24 -18.14
C THR A 19 -14.04 6.26 -18.01
N ASN A 20 -13.77 7.52 -18.38
CA ASN A 20 -14.69 8.65 -18.22
C ASN A 20 -15.31 8.74 -16.80
N SER A 21 -14.46 8.59 -15.78
CA SER A 21 -14.88 8.52 -14.37
C SER A 21 -14.00 9.40 -13.47
N TRP A 22 -14.31 9.44 -12.18
CA TRP A 22 -13.59 10.27 -11.20
C TRP A 22 -13.04 9.41 -10.06
N VAL A 23 -11.94 9.87 -9.47
CA VAL A 23 -11.36 9.32 -8.24
C VAL A 23 -11.26 10.40 -7.17
N LEU A 24 -11.74 10.11 -5.97
CA LEU A 24 -11.60 10.96 -4.80
C LEU A 24 -10.20 10.80 -4.18
N CYS A 25 -9.46 11.89 -4.11
CA CYS A 25 -8.14 11.95 -3.48
C CYS A 25 -8.26 12.58 -2.09
N SER A 26 -7.78 11.90 -1.05
CA SER A 26 -7.83 12.40 0.34
C SER A 26 -6.47 12.25 1.06
N PRO A 27 -5.48 13.09 0.73
CA PRO A 27 -4.08 12.96 1.16
C PRO A 27 -3.86 12.82 2.68
N HIS A 28 -4.70 13.49 3.48
CA HIS A 28 -4.60 13.49 4.93
C HIS A 28 -5.02 12.17 5.60
N ARG A 29 -5.70 11.26 4.89
CA ARG A 29 -6.18 9.98 5.46
C ARG A 29 -5.06 9.03 5.87
N THR A 30 -3.86 9.19 5.30
CA THR A 30 -2.65 8.46 5.73
C THR A 30 -2.30 8.67 7.20
N LYS A 31 -2.74 9.78 7.82
CA LYS A 31 -2.52 10.08 9.24
C LYS A 31 -3.46 9.33 10.18
N ARG A 32 -4.54 8.72 9.66
CA ARG A 32 -5.48 7.93 10.48
C ARG A 32 -4.76 6.68 11.03
N PRO A 33 -4.82 6.39 12.34
CA PRO A 33 -4.25 5.16 12.90
C PRO A 33 -4.95 3.93 12.32
N TRP A 34 -4.18 2.92 11.91
CA TRP A 34 -4.69 1.63 11.43
C TRP A 34 -4.67 0.60 12.55
N GLN A 35 -5.84 0.10 12.93
CA GLN A 35 -6.03 -1.00 13.89
C GLN A 35 -6.68 -2.24 13.24
N GLY A 36 -6.92 -2.20 11.92
CA GLY A 36 -7.54 -3.31 11.19
C GLY A 36 -6.60 -4.48 10.96
N GLN A 37 -7.06 -5.44 10.15
CA GLN A 37 -6.33 -6.65 9.80
C GLN A 37 -4.91 -6.33 9.31
N LYS A 38 -3.95 -7.14 9.76
CA LYS A 38 -2.57 -7.14 9.25
C LYS A 38 -2.36 -8.42 8.45
N GLU A 39 -1.85 -8.27 7.24
CA GLU A 39 -1.48 -9.39 6.39
C GLU A 39 -0.22 -10.07 6.93
N ILE A 40 -0.12 -11.38 6.70
CA ILE A 40 1.07 -12.16 7.04
C ILE A 40 2.08 -11.95 5.91
N ASN A 41 3.28 -11.48 6.25
CA ASN A 41 4.37 -11.37 5.29
C ASN A 41 5.02 -12.75 5.13
N ASN A 42 4.56 -13.53 4.13
CA ASN A 42 5.17 -14.82 3.81
C ASN A 42 6.48 -14.59 3.05
N ASN A 43 7.58 -14.53 3.79
CA ASN A 43 8.93 -14.70 3.25
C ASN A 43 9.31 -16.19 3.17
N ASP A 44 8.33 -17.07 2.97
CA ASP A 44 8.57 -18.51 2.93
C ASP A 44 9.56 -18.83 1.81
N ILE A 45 10.58 -19.62 2.15
CA ILE A 45 11.53 -20.14 1.17
C ILE A 45 10.82 -21.26 0.43
N LEU A 46 10.28 -20.94 -0.75
CA LEU A 46 9.70 -21.92 -1.65
C LEU A 46 10.80 -22.76 -2.31
N PRO A 47 10.57 -24.06 -2.56
CA PRO A 47 11.53 -24.89 -3.28
C PRO A 47 11.59 -24.50 -4.76
N ASP A 48 12.72 -24.73 -5.43
CA ASP A 48 12.84 -24.55 -6.88
C ASP A 48 11.83 -25.41 -7.66
N TYR A 49 11.46 -26.56 -7.11
CA TYR A 49 10.47 -27.48 -7.65
C TYR A 49 9.63 -28.07 -6.52
N ASP A 50 8.31 -28.06 -6.69
CA ASP A 50 7.37 -28.66 -5.75
C ASP A 50 6.66 -29.85 -6.42
N PRO A 51 6.86 -31.10 -5.95
CA PRO A 51 6.22 -32.29 -6.52
C PRO A 51 4.69 -32.32 -6.36
N THR A 52 4.12 -31.46 -5.51
CA THR A 52 2.68 -31.34 -5.30
C THR A 52 2.05 -30.19 -6.08
N CYS A 53 2.86 -29.30 -6.66
CA CYS A 53 2.37 -28.17 -7.43
C CYS A 53 1.87 -28.61 -8.81
N TYR A 54 0.59 -28.39 -9.10
CA TYR A 54 -0.03 -28.75 -10.38
C TYR A 54 0.46 -27.93 -11.59
N LEU A 55 1.34 -26.94 -11.39
CA LEU A 55 1.94 -26.12 -12.44
C LEU A 55 3.41 -26.48 -12.70
N CYS A 56 4.07 -27.24 -11.83
CA CYS A 56 5.46 -27.63 -12.00
C CYS A 56 5.64 -28.61 -13.20
N PRO A 57 6.81 -28.60 -13.86
CA PRO A 57 7.10 -29.49 -14.99
C PRO A 57 6.94 -30.97 -14.60
N GLY A 58 6.34 -31.76 -15.49
CA GLY A 58 6.16 -33.20 -15.27
C GLY A 58 5.12 -33.59 -14.20
N ASN A 59 4.54 -32.65 -13.46
CA ASN A 59 3.50 -32.94 -12.47
C ASN A 59 2.14 -33.17 -13.10
N GLU A 60 1.27 -33.86 -12.36
CA GLU A 60 -0.14 -33.97 -12.71
C GLU A 60 -0.87 -32.65 -12.42
N ARG A 61 -1.74 -32.25 -13.35
CA ARG A 61 -2.64 -31.11 -13.20
C ARG A 61 -3.86 -31.50 -12.38
N ALA A 62 -4.69 -30.51 -12.05
CA ALA A 62 -5.86 -30.71 -11.20
C ALA A 62 -6.89 -31.70 -11.76
N GLN A 63 -6.99 -31.85 -13.09
CA GLN A 63 -7.82 -32.87 -13.74
C GLN A 63 -7.04 -34.13 -14.19
N GLY A 64 -5.83 -34.34 -13.67
CA GLY A 64 -5.04 -35.56 -13.91
C GLY A 64 -4.22 -35.59 -15.21
N ALA A 65 -4.34 -34.56 -16.05
CA ALA A 65 -3.46 -34.42 -17.22
C ALA A 65 -2.03 -34.07 -16.79
N LYS A 66 -1.01 -34.61 -17.46
CA LYS A 66 0.39 -34.37 -17.08
C LYS A 66 0.95 -33.12 -17.76
N ASN A 67 1.69 -32.30 -17.01
CA ASN A 67 2.48 -31.23 -17.59
C ASN A 67 3.65 -31.80 -18.39
N SER A 68 4.01 -31.11 -19.48
CA SER A 68 5.25 -31.42 -20.17
C SER A 68 6.46 -31.15 -19.26
N ASN A 69 7.60 -31.76 -19.56
CA ASN A 69 8.87 -31.42 -18.91
C ASN A 69 9.42 -30.12 -19.55
N TYR A 70 8.69 -29.02 -19.38
CA TYR A 70 9.01 -27.75 -20.00
C TYR A 70 10.23 -27.09 -19.33
N GLU A 71 11.06 -26.42 -20.13
CA GLU A 71 12.28 -25.74 -19.65
C GLU A 71 12.14 -24.21 -19.59
N ASN A 72 11.09 -23.66 -20.20
CA ASN A 72 10.82 -22.22 -20.27
C ASN A 72 9.35 -21.92 -19.90
N THR A 73 8.63 -21.18 -20.74
CA THR A 73 7.20 -20.95 -20.57
C THR A 73 6.40 -22.20 -20.99
N PHE A 74 5.22 -22.37 -20.39
CA PHE A 74 4.32 -23.48 -20.72
C PHE A 74 2.88 -23.01 -20.73
N ILE A 75 2.20 -23.19 -21.86
CA ILE A 75 0.81 -22.79 -22.07
C ILE A 75 -0.07 -24.04 -22.18
N PHE A 76 -1.19 -24.05 -21.48
CA PHE A 76 -2.20 -25.10 -21.58
C PHE A 76 -3.60 -24.54 -21.34
N ASN A 77 -4.63 -25.27 -21.77
CA ASN A 77 -6.02 -24.91 -21.49
C ASN A 77 -6.31 -25.05 -20.00
N ASN A 78 -6.96 -24.06 -19.41
CA ASN A 78 -7.30 -24.09 -18.00
C ASN A 78 -8.28 -25.24 -17.71
N ASP A 79 -7.91 -26.13 -16.79
CA ASP A 79 -8.74 -27.26 -16.36
C ASP A 79 -10.11 -26.78 -15.84
N PHE A 80 -10.18 -25.60 -15.21
CA PHE A 80 -11.39 -24.96 -14.70
C PHE A 80 -11.68 -23.64 -15.42
N ALA A 81 -11.88 -23.71 -16.74
CA ALA A 81 -12.18 -22.54 -17.56
C ALA A 81 -13.49 -21.83 -17.15
N ALA A 82 -13.44 -20.51 -17.05
CA ALA A 82 -14.59 -19.65 -16.73
C ALA A 82 -15.58 -19.52 -17.91
N VAL A 83 -15.06 -19.61 -19.15
CA VAL A 83 -15.83 -19.66 -20.39
C VAL A 83 -15.43 -20.88 -21.20
N LYS A 84 -16.37 -21.41 -22.00
CA LYS A 84 -16.17 -22.60 -22.83
C LYS A 84 -16.63 -22.35 -24.25
N ILE A 85 -16.00 -23.03 -25.20
CA ILE A 85 -16.45 -23.05 -26.60
C ILE A 85 -17.74 -23.86 -26.71
N GLU A 86 -17.75 -25.04 -26.09
CA GLU A 86 -18.88 -25.97 -26.11
C GLU A 86 -19.89 -25.58 -25.03
N GLN A 87 -20.98 -24.98 -25.46
CA GLN A 87 -22.17 -24.71 -24.64
C GLN A 87 -23.42 -24.61 -25.53
N PRO A 88 -24.62 -24.81 -24.99
CA PRO A 88 -25.86 -24.55 -25.72
C PRO A 88 -25.92 -23.08 -26.19
N GLU A 89 -26.38 -22.87 -27.42
CA GLU A 89 -26.67 -21.52 -27.91
C GLU A 89 -27.80 -20.91 -27.09
N TYR A 90 -27.57 -19.70 -26.57
CA TYR A 90 -28.61 -18.94 -25.89
C TYR A 90 -29.47 -18.23 -26.93
N LEU A 91 -30.71 -18.69 -27.08
CA LEU A 91 -31.71 -18.07 -27.95
C LEU A 91 -32.61 -17.17 -27.08
N PRO A 92 -32.43 -15.84 -27.10
CA PRO A 92 -33.30 -14.95 -26.36
C PRO A 92 -34.74 -15.08 -26.89
N GLN A 93 -35.72 -15.15 -25.97
CA GLN A 93 -37.12 -15.09 -26.37
C GLN A 93 -37.42 -13.67 -26.87
N GLU A 94 -38.08 -13.56 -28.03
CA GLU A 94 -38.63 -12.28 -28.48
C GLU A 94 -39.65 -11.79 -27.45
N GLN A 95 -39.31 -10.74 -26.71
CA GLN A 95 -40.24 -10.07 -25.81
C GLN A 95 -40.28 -8.59 -26.17
N ILE A 96 -41.49 -8.11 -26.46
CA ILE A 96 -41.77 -6.85 -27.17
C ILE A 96 -42.18 -5.74 -26.19
N ASP A 97 -42.07 -5.97 -24.88
CA ASP A 97 -42.54 -5.03 -23.87
C ASP A 97 -41.39 -4.29 -23.18
N LYS A 98 -41.75 -3.26 -22.40
CA LYS A 98 -40.78 -2.43 -21.69
C LYS A 98 -39.99 -3.21 -20.63
N PHE A 99 -40.53 -4.32 -20.10
CA PHE A 99 -39.88 -5.12 -19.07
C PHE A 99 -38.79 -6.01 -19.67
N SER A 100 -38.89 -6.37 -20.95
CA SER A 100 -37.86 -7.08 -21.72
C SER A 100 -36.51 -6.35 -21.73
N ASN A 101 -36.52 -5.01 -21.60
CA ASN A 101 -35.30 -4.22 -21.49
C ASN A 101 -34.62 -4.29 -20.11
N LEU A 102 -35.30 -4.78 -19.07
CA LEU A 102 -34.78 -4.85 -17.70
C LEU A 102 -34.04 -6.16 -17.41
N LEU A 103 -34.46 -7.27 -18.04
CA LEU A 103 -33.94 -8.62 -17.80
C LEU A 103 -33.28 -9.15 -19.09
N ARG A 104 -32.09 -8.61 -19.39
CA ARG A 104 -31.31 -9.00 -20.57
C ARG A 104 -30.21 -9.99 -20.18
N ALA A 105 -30.09 -11.04 -20.96
CA ALA A 105 -28.98 -11.98 -20.89
C ALA A 105 -28.46 -12.23 -22.30
N GLU A 106 -27.16 -12.49 -22.40
CA GLU A 106 -26.46 -12.80 -23.64
C GLU A 106 -25.58 -14.02 -23.39
N GLY A 107 -25.53 -14.94 -24.35
CA GLY A 107 -24.58 -16.06 -24.31
C GLY A 107 -23.16 -15.53 -24.52
N VAL A 108 -22.19 -16.13 -23.82
CA VAL A 108 -20.76 -15.80 -24.01
C VAL A 108 -19.95 -17.09 -24.05
N ARG A 109 -19.27 -17.33 -25.16
CA ARG A 109 -18.28 -18.39 -25.37
C ARG A 109 -16.87 -17.85 -25.31
N GLY A 110 -15.94 -18.77 -25.10
CA GLY A 110 -14.52 -18.42 -25.09
C GLY A 110 -13.60 -19.56 -24.71
N GLU A 111 -12.33 -19.20 -24.51
CA GLU A 111 -11.27 -20.09 -24.08
C GLU A 111 -10.46 -19.47 -22.94
N CYS A 112 -10.21 -20.24 -21.89
CA CYS A 112 -9.29 -19.86 -20.83
C CYS A 112 -8.02 -20.69 -20.92
N LYS A 113 -6.86 -20.04 -20.88
CA LYS A 113 -5.54 -20.67 -20.84
C LYS A 113 -4.76 -20.21 -19.61
N VAL A 114 -3.85 -21.06 -19.16
CA VAL A 114 -2.86 -20.76 -18.14
C VAL A 114 -1.49 -20.79 -18.81
N MET A 115 -0.63 -19.82 -18.46
CA MET A 115 0.74 -19.77 -18.93
C MET A 115 1.71 -19.67 -17.76
N CYS A 116 2.47 -20.73 -17.52
CA CYS A 116 3.60 -20.71 -16.59
C CYS A 116 4.75 -19.88 -17.17
N PHE A 117 5.36 -19.02 -16.36
CA PHE A 117 6.47 -18.16 -16.80
C PHE A 117 7.82 -18.87 -16.77
N SER A 118 7.98 -19.86 -15.88
CA SER A 118 9.24 -20.56 -15.62
C SER A 118 8.98 -21.96 -15.06
N PRO A 119 9.90 -22.92 -15.27
CA PRO A 119 9.85 -24.21 -14.56
C PRO A 119 10.13 -24.07 -13.06
N LYS A 120 10.79 -22.99 -12.62
CA LYS A 120 11.12 -22.76 -11.22
C LYS A 120 9.91 -22.22 -10.46
N HIS A 121 9.57 -22.91 -9.37
CA HIS A 121 8.42 -22.63 -8.54
C HIS A 121 8.62 -21.42 -7.61
N ASN A 122 9.86 -21.11 -7.25
CA ASN A 122 10.20 -20.11 -6.24
C ASN A 122 10.65 -18.75 -6.79
N ILE A 123 10.48 -18.50 -8.08
CA ILE A 123 10.87 -17.22 -8.68
C ILE A 123 9.63 -16.38 -9.02
N THR A 124 9.75 -15.07 -8.85
CA THR A 124 8.76 -14.10 -9.32
C THR A 124 9.31 -13.30 -10.50
N VAL A 125 8.45 -12.55 -11.21
CA VAL A 125 8.86 -11.66 -12.31
C VAL A 125 9.94 -10.66 -11.86
N ALA A 126 9.88 -10.18 -10.60
CA ALA A 126 10.87 -9.26 -10.03
C ALA A 126 12.28 -9.88 -9.89
N GLU A 127 12.37 -11.21 -9.88
CA GLU A 127 13.60 -11.99 -9.70
C GLU A 127 14.10 -12.64 -11.00
N MET A 128 13.30 -12.59 -12.07
CA MET A 128 13.68 -13.09 -13.39
C MET A 128 14.73 -12.20 -14.05
N THR A 129 15.56 -12.81 -14.89
CA THR A 129 16.44 -12.06 -15.80
C THR A 129 15.61 -11.39 -16.90
N GLU A 130 16.15 -10.35 -17.53
CA GLU A 130 15.48 -9.69 -18.65
C GLU A 130 15.22 -10.66 -19.81
N ASP A 131 16.14 -11.57 -20.10
CA ASP A 131 15.96 -12.63 -21.11
C ASP A 131 14.80 -13.59 -20.78
N ALA A 132 14.62 -13.94 -19.50
CA ALA A 132 13.50 -14.78 -19.08
C ALA A 132 12.15 -14.05 -19.24
N ILE A 133 12.10 -12.75 -18.91
CA ILE A 133 10.91 -11.92 -19.13
C ILE A 133 10.65 -11.73 -20.63
N LEU A 134 11.69 -11.62 -21.44
CA LEU A 134 11.56 -11.57 -22.90
C LEU A 134 10.89 -12.84 -23.45
N HIS A 135 11.24 -14.04 -22.96
CA HIS A 135 10.54 -15.28 -23.32
C HIS A 135 9.06 -15.28 -22.90
N VAL A 136 8.73 -14.68 -21.75
CA VAL A 136 7.34 -14.48 -21.31
C VAL A 136 6.59 -13.58 -22.30
N ILE A 137 7.16 -12.44 -22.68
CA ILE A 137 6.57 -11.50 -23.65
C ILE A 137 6.39 -12.15 -25.02
N GLN A 138 7.38 -12.90 -25.50
CA GLN A 138 7.28 -13.65 -26.76
C GLN A 138 6.15 -14.69 -26.71
N SER A 139 5.93 -15.31 -25.55
CA SER A 139 4.83 -16.25 -25.35
C SER A 139 3.48 -15.55 -25.34
N TRP A 140 3.38 -14.35 -24.76
CA TRP A 140 2.19 -13.49 -24.88
C TRP A 140 1.88 -13.11 -26.33
N ILE A 141 2.90 -12.72 -27.10
CA ILE A 141 2.73 -12.40 -28.54
C ILE A 141 2.26 -13.63 -29.30
N LYS A 142 2.90 -14.78 -29.08
CA LYS A 142 2.55 -16.04 -29.74
C LYS A 142 1.10 -16.43 -29.46
N ILE A 143 0.66 -16.40 -28.21
CA ILE A 143 -0.71 -16.80 -27.89
C ILE A 143 -1.74 -15.78 -28.36
N TYR A 144 -1.41 -14.48 -28.31
CA TYR A 144 -2.27 -13.45 -28.86
C TYR A 144 -2.43 -13.62 -30.38
N GLN A 145 -1.34 -13.88 -31.11
CA GLN A 145 -1.37 -14.18 -32.54
C GLN A 145 -2.14 -15.46 -32.87
N GLU A 146 -1.97 -16.53 -32.09
CA GLU A 146 -2.70 -17.78 -32.30
C GLU A 146 -4.21 -17.55 -32.12
N MET A 147 -4.60 -16.89 -31.03
CA MET A 147 -5.99 -16.68 -30.68
C MET A 147 -6.67 -15.63 -31.56
N SER A 148 -5.92 -14.66 -32.11
CA SER A 148 -6.46 -13.67 -33.05
C SER A 148 -6.88 -14.27 -34.40
N THR A 149 -6.44 -15.49 -34.72
CA THR A 149 -6.91 -16.18 -35.94
C THR A 149 -8.28 -16.84 -35.76
N LYS A 150 -8.83 -16.87 -34.55
CA LYS A 150 -10.12 -17.48 -34.23
C LYS A 150 -11.23 -16.46 -34.44
N THR A 151 -11.99 -16.61 -35.53
CA THR A 151 -13.04 -15.65 -35.94
C THR A 151 -14.20 -15.47 -34.96
N TYR A 152 -14.33 -16.33 -33.94
CA TYR A 152 -15.35 -16.19 -32.88
C TYR A 152 -14.82 -15.47 -31.64
N ILE A 153 -13.53 -15.11 -31.60
CA ILE A 153 -12.91 -14.42 -30.48
C ILE A 153 -12.81 -12.95 -30.87
N ASN A 154 -13.36 -12.08 -30.04
CA ASN A 154 -13.33 -10.63 -30.25
C ASN A 154 -12.34 -9.94 -29.32
N TYR A 155 -11.97 -10.57 -28.19
CA TYR A 155 -11.02 -9.97 -27.26
C TYR A 155 -10.18 -11.03 -26.54
N ILE A 156 -8.91 -10.69 -26.27
CA ILE A 156 -7.93 -11.55 -25.61
C ILE A 156 -7.34 -10.79 -24.41
N GLN A 157 -7.80 -11.13 -23.20
CA GLN A 157 -7.31 -10.55 -21.96
C GLN A 157 -6.18 -11.39 -21.38
N ILE A 158 -4.96 -10.85 -21.38
CA ILE A 158 -3.80 -11.42 -20.69
C ILE A 158 -3.68 -10.73 -19.33
N PHE A 159 -3.59 -11.49 -18.24
CA PHE A 159 -3.47 -10.95 -16.89
C PHE A 159 -2.75 -11.89 -15.91
N GLU A 160 -2.06 -11.33 -14.93
CA GLU A 160 -1.42 -12.07 -13.83
C GLU A 160 -2.04 -11.62 -12.49
N ASN A 161 -2.27 -12.59 -11.60
CA ASN A 161 -2.59 -12.33 -10.19
C ASN A 161 -1.44 -12.87 -9.33
N LYS A 162 -0.66 -11.98 -8.72
CA LYS A 162 0.49 -12.31 -7.88
C LYS A 162 0.14 -12.17 -6.39
N GLY A 163 0.40 -13.22 -5.63
CA GLY A 163 0.25 -13.25 -4.17
C GLY A 163 -1.17 -13.57 -3.69
N SER A 164 -1.27 -14.21 -2.53
CA SER A 164 -2.55 -14.68 -1.97
C SER A 164 -3.55 -13.55 -1.71
N ILE A 165 -3.06 -12.35 -1.39
CA ILE A 165 -3.87 -11.14 -1.20
C ILE A 165 -4.70 -10.79 -2.45
N MET A 166 -4.21 -11.13 -3.65
CA MET A 166 -4.88 -10.89 -4.93
C MET A 166 -5.70 -12.10 -5.41
N GLY A 167 -5.95 -13.08 -4.53
CA GLY A 167 -6.72 -14.27 -4.87
C GLY A 167 -5.93 -15.35 -5.62
N CYS A 168 -4.59 -15.26 -5.65
CA CYS A 168 -3.75 -16.29 -6.24
C CYS A 168 -3.70 -17.52 -5.32
N SER A 169 -4.15 -18.67 -5.81
CA SER A 169 -4.22 -19.93 -5.04
C SER A 169 -3.00 -20.85 -5.22
N ASN A 170 -2.10 -20.55 -6.17
CA ASN A 170 -0.87 -21.32 -6.41
C ASN A 170 0.33 -20.37 -6.56
N PRO A 171 1.39 -20.54 -5.77
CA PRO A 171 2.54 -19.63 -5.79
C PRO A 171 3.45 -19.75 -7.02
N HIS A 172 3.29 -20.78 -7.86
CA HIS A 172 4.07 -20.94 -9.09
C HIS A 172 3.87 -19.74 -10.04
N PRO A 173 4.92 -19.15 -10.63
CA PRO A 173 4.79 -17.96 -11.46
C PRO A 173 4.03 -18.23 -12.75
N HIS A 174 2.87 -17.61 -12.92
CA HIS A 174 2.01 -17.79 -14.09
C HIS A 174 1.09 -16.60 -14.34
N CYS A 175 0.59 -16.50 -15.57
CA CYS A 175 -0.54 -15.66 -15.93
C CYS A 175 -1.70 -16.51 -16.47
N GLN A 176 -2.83 -15.84 -16.69
CA GLN A 176 -3.99 -16.39 -17.37
C GLN A 176 -4.29 -15.59 -18.63
N ILE A 177 -4.92 -16.26 -19.58
CA ILE A 177 -5.36 -15.68 -20.85
C ILE A 177 -6.82 -16.08 -21.04
N TRP A 178 -7.71 -15.10 -20.99
CA TRP A 178 -9.14 -15.32 -21.24
C TRP A 178 -9.50 -14.69 -22.58
N CYS A 179 -9.98 -15.52 -23.50
CA CYS A 179 -10.38 -15.11 -24.83
C CYS A 179 -11.89 -15.23 -24.93
N THR A 180 -12.59 -14.17 -25.32
CA THR A 180 -14.05 -14.10 -25.28
C THR A 180 -14.63 -13.63 -26.62
N GLU A 181 -15.84 -14.10 -26.94
CA GLU A 181 -16.59 -13.63 -28.12
C GLU A 181 -17.18 -12.22 -27.93
N THR A 182 -17.06 -11.64 -26.73
CA THR A 182 -17.44 -10.27 -26.43
C THR A 182 -16.23 -9.48 -25.93
N ILE A 183 -16.23 -8.16 -26.15
CA ILE A 183 -15.26 -7.25 -25.54
C ILE A 183 -15.69 -7.02 -24.08
N PRO A 184 -14.82 -7.30 -23.08
CA PRO A 184 -15.17 -7.12 -21.68
C PRO A 184 -15.41 -5.65 -21.31
N GLU A 185 -16.08 -5.43 -20.17
CA GLU A 185 -16.56 -4.13 -19.71
C GLU A 185 -15.44 -3.07 -19.57
N GLU A 186 -14.33 -3.40 -18.90
CA GLU A 186 -13.26 -2.42 -18.65
C GLU A 186 -12.56 -1.97 -19.94
N PRO A 187 -12.08 -2.87 -20.83
CA PRO A 187 -11.60 -2.47 -22.15
C PRO A 187 -12.64 -1.73 -23.00
N SER A 188 -13.92 -2.12 -22.94
CA SER A 188 -15.00 -1.44 -23.68
C SER A 188 -15.13 0.04 -23.30
N LYS A 189 -15.06 0.37 -22.00
CA LYS A 189 -15.06 1.77 -21.52
C LYS A 189 -13.88 2.57 -22.08
N GLU A 190 -12.70 1.95 -22.12
CA GLU A 190 -11.50 2.59 -22.65
C GLU A 190 -11.57 2.84 -24.15
N LEU A 191 -11.98 1.84 -24.93
CA LEU A 191 -12.15 1.96 -26.38
C LEU A 191 -13.15 3.08 -26.72
N ILE A 192 -14.29 3.15 -26.03
CA ILE A 192 -15.28 4.21 -26.20
C ILE A 192 -14.66 5.58 -25.90
N SER A 193 -13.92 5.71 -24.80
CA SER A 193 -13.35 7.00 -24.39
C SER A 193 -12.20 7.44 -25.30
N MET A 194 -11.34 6.52 -25.73
CA MET A 194 -10.27 6.78 -26.70
C MET A 194 -10.84 7.18 -28.05
N LYS A 195 -11.86 6.47 -28.54
CA LYS A 195 -12.59 6.84 -29.76
C LYS A 195 -13.20 8.24 -29.68
N ASN A 196 -13.93 8.54 -28.61
CA ASN A 196 -14.54 9.86 -28.41
C ASN A 196 -13.48 10.98 -28.34
N TYR A 197 -12.34 10.69 -27.71
CA TYR A 197 -11.22 11.64 -27.66
C TYR A 197 -10.62 11.88 -29.06
N TYR A 198 -10.43 10.82 -29.85
CA TYR A 198 -9.93 10.94 -31.22
C TYR A 198 -10.91 11.71 -32.12
N GLU A 199 -12.22 11.41 -32.05
CA GLU A 199 -13.24 12.12 -32.84
C GLU A 199 -13.26 13.62 -32.53
N LYS A 200 -12.97 14.00 -31.28
CA LYS A 200 -12.95 15.40 -30.84
C LYS A 200 -11.63 16.12 -31.11
N ASN A 201 -10.50 15.47 -30.92
CA ASN A 201 -9.18 16.12 -30.90
C ASN A 201 -8.30 15.72 -32.10
N HIS A 202 -8.70 14.71 -32.88
CA HIS A 202 -7.95 14.13 -33.98
C HIS A 202 -6.54 13.64 -33.59
N SER A 203 -6.40 13.18 -32.35
CA SER A 203 -5.16 12.66 -31.75
C SER A 203 -5.46 11.47 -30.83
N CYS A 204 -4.47 10.61 -30.62
CA CYS A 204 -4.57 9.50 -29.67
C CYS A 204 -4.47 10.02 -28.22
N LEU A 205 -5.44 9.63 -27.38
CA LEU A 205 -5.53 10.03 -25.97
C LEU A 205 -4.24 9.73 -25.20
N LEU A 206 -3.73 8.51 -25.31
CA LEU A 206 -2.54 8.09 -24.56
C LEU A 206 -1.24 8.67 -25.13
N CYS A 207 -1.16 8.93 -26.44
CA CYS A 207 -0.05 9.68 -27.03
C CYS A 207 0.03 11.11 -26.47
N ASP A 208 -1.10 11.81 -26.41
CA ASP A 208 -1.17 13.16 -25.84
C ASP A 208 -0.91 13.14 -24.33
N TYR A 209 -1.35 12.10 -23.62
CA TYR A 209 -1.04 11.93 -22.21
C TYR A 209 0.47 11.70 -21.95
N ILE A 210 1.13 10.89 -22.78
CA ILE A 210 2.59 10.73 -22.74
C ILE A 210 3.28 12.06 -22.97
N TYR A 211 2.88 12.82 -24.01
CA TYR A 211 3.46 14.12 -24.30
C TYR A 211 3.27 15.11 -23.14
N LEU A 212 2.09 15.10 -22.50
CA LEU A 212 1.80 15.89 -21.32
C LEU A 212 2.76 15.56 -20.17
N GLU A 213 2.87 14.28 -19.80
CA GLU A 213 3.68 13.81 -18.66
C GLU A 213 5.19 13.96 -18.89
N THR A 214 5.65 13.83 -20.14
CA THR A 214 7.08 13.82 -20.47
C THR A 214 7.63 15.19 -20.88
N ILE A 215 6.83 16.03 -21.56
CA ILE A 215 7.29 17.28 -22.17
C ILE A 215 6.65 18.52 -21.53
N LYS A 216 5.33 18.52 -21.30
CA LYS A 216 4.61 19.73 -20.85
C LYS A 216 4.73 19.99 -19.36
N LEU A 217 4.82 18.95 -18.55
CA LEU A 217 4.88 19.09 -17.10
C LEU A 217 6.31 19.18 -16.58
N ASN A 218 6.56 20.21 -15.77
CA ASN A 218 7.85 20.38 -15.12
C ASN A 218 8.13 19.22 -14.15
N HIS A 219 9.39 18.80 -14.09
CA HIS A 219 9.90 17.81 -13.15
C HIS A 219 9.33 16.38 -13.28
N LYS A 220 8.49 16.09 -14.29
CA LYS A 220 7.97 14.74 -14.58
C LYS A 220 7.38 14.05 -13.32
N PRO A 221 6.37 14.67 -12.67
CA PRO A 221 6.04 14.41 -11.27
C PRO A 221 5.49 13.01 -10.99
N ARG A 222 5.06 12.29 -12.03
CA ARG A 222 4.45 10.96 -11.91
C ARG A 222 5.23 9.85 -12.63
N ILE A 223 6.34 10.19 -13.28
CA ILE A 223 7.16 9.21 -14.00
C ILE A 223 8.02 8.43 -13.00
N VAL A 224 7.84 7.11 -12.97
CA VAL A 224 8.61 6.19 -12.11
C VAL A 224 9.91 5.78 -12.78
N CYS A 225 9.81 5.30 -14.02
CA CYS A 225 10.95 4.96 -14.86
C CYS A 225 10.56 4.99 -16.35
N GLU A 226 11.55 5.16 -17.21
CA GLU A 226 11.37 5.13 -18.67
C GLU A 226 12.62 4.54 -19.33
N ASN A 227 12.45 4.03 -20.55
CA ASN A 227 13.52 3.69 -21.48
C ASN A 227 13.16 4.24 -22.88
N ASP A 228 13.84 3.82 -23.94
CA ASP A 228 13.66 4.40 -25.27
C ASP A 228 12.25 4.17 -25.83
N SER A 229 11.65 3.01 -25.53
CA SER A 229 10.37 2.60 -26.11
C SER A 229 9.16 2.72 -25.18
N PHE A 230 9.35 2.71 -23.86
CA PHE A 230 8.25 2.66 -22.88
C PHE A 230 8.39 3.68 -21.75
N LEU A 231 7.24 4.04 -21.20
CA LEU A 231 7.09 4.92 -20.04
C LEU A 231 6.31 4.18 -18.95
N CYS A 232 6.85 4.12 -17.74
CA CYS A 232 6.15 3.66 -16.55
C CYS A 232 5.89 4.83 -15.61
N LEU A 233 4.62 5.07 -15.29
CA LEU A 233 4.18 6.17 -14.44
C LEU A 233 3.09 5.73 -13.49
N THR A 234 2.84 6.54 -12.45
CA THR A 234 1.60 6.45 -11.67
C THR A 234 0.54 7.32 -12.34
N PRO A 235 -0.56 6.78 -12.86
CA PRO A 235 -1.56 7.60 -13.56
C PRO A 235 -2.05 8.76 -12.70
N PHE A 236 -2.35 9.91 -13.30
CA PHE A 236 -2.93 11.05 -12.58
C PHE A 236 -4.22 10.65 -11.85
N TRP A 237 -4.96 9.71 -12.42
CA TRP A 237 -6.23 9.15 -11.95
C TRP A 237 -6.12 7.78 -11.28
N ALA A 238 -4.93 7.38 -10.84
CA ALA A 238 -4.70 6.08 -10.20
C ALA A 238 -5.69 5.81 -9.06
N ILE A 239 -6.20 4.59 -8.92
CA ILE A 239 -7.10 4.19 -7.83
C ILE A 239 -6.32 3.45 -6.74
N TRP A 240 -5.50 2.48 -7.13
CA TRP A 240 -4.71 1.68 -6.19
C TRP A 240 -3.54 2.48 -5.62
N PRO A 241 -3.05 2.14 -4.41
CA PRO A 241 -2.04 2.94 -3.73
C PRO A 241 -0.77 3.13 -4.55
N TYR A 242 -0.21 2.03 -5.04
CA TYR A 242 0.99 2.00 -5.89
C TYR A 242 0.67 1.64 -7.33
N GLU A 243 -0.52 2.00 -7.81
CA GLU A 243 -0.91 1.78 -9.20
C GLU A 243 0.12 2.36 -10.17
N THR A 244 0.51 1.56 -11.15
CA THR A 244 1.32 2.05 -12.27
C THR A 244 0.74 1.60 -13.59
N MET A 245 1.06 2.37 -14.63
CA MET A 245 0.74 2.06 -16.00
C MET A 245 2.02 2.11 -16.84
N ILE A 246 2.23 1.08 -17.65
CA ILE A 246 3.29 1.06 -18.68
C ILE A 246 2.64 1.38 -20.01
N ILE A 247 3.13 2.40 -20.70
CA ILE A 247 2.59 2.83 -22.00
C ILE A 247 3.72 2.80 -23.03
N SER A 248 3.42 2.30 -24.23
CA SER A 248 4.32 2.41 -25.37
C SER A 248 4.44 3.86 -25.83
N LYS A 249 5.66 4.37 -26.02
CA LYS A 249 5.89 5.76 -26.44
C LYS A 249 5.51 6.00 -27.90
N SER A 250 5.65 4.98 -28.74
CA SER A 250 5.10 4.97 -30.10
C SER A 250 3.64 4.55 -30.06
N HIS A 251 2.83 5.08 -30.98
CA HIS A 251 1.46 4.62 -31.18
C HIS A 251 1.47 3.23 -31.82
N ILE A 252 1.28 2.21 -31.00
CA ILE A 252 1.05 0.82 -31.39
C ILE A 252 -0.18 0.32 -30.63
N ILE A 253 -0.97 -0.55 -31.23
CA ILE A 253 -2.30 -0.89 -30.72
C ILE A 253 -2.34 -2.26 -30.05
N SER A 254 -1.37 -3.14 -30.34
CA SER A 254 -1.32 -4.47 -29.74
C SER A 254 0.11 -5.01 -29.59
N LEU A 255 0.23 -6.14 -28.88
CA LEU A 255 1.47 -6.89 -28.80
C LEU A 255 1.99 -7.38 -30.18
N LEU A 256 1.13 -7.54 -31.20
CA LEU A 256 1.56 -7.98 -32.54
C LEU A 256 2.46 -6.96 -33.22
N ASP A 257 2.25 -5.68 -32.96
CA ASP A 257 3.06 -4.59 -33.52
C ASP A 257 4.52 -4.65 -33.04
N LEU A 258 4.79 -5.35 -31.92
CA LEU A 258 6.13 -5.58 -31.39
C LEU A 258 6.89 -6.71 -32.10
N ASN A 259 6.21 -7.55 -32.89
CA ASN A 259 6.80 -8.72 -33.53
C ASN A 259 7.55 -8.40 -34.85
N ASP A 260 7.50 -7.15 -35.32
CA ASP A 260 8.31 -6.71 -36.46
C ASP A 260 9.81 -6.72 -36.09
N ASN A 261 10.66 -7.23 -36.99
CA ASN A 261 12.11 -7.19 -36.84
C ASN A 261 12.65 -5.76 -36.63
N SER A 262 11.96 -4.75 -37.16
CA SER A 262 12.27 -3.34 -36.92
C SER A 262 12.10 -2.90 -35.45
N ASN A 263 11.33 -3.67 -34.67
CA ASN A 263 10.95 -3.39 -33.29
C ASN A 263 11.65 -4.30 -32.25
N LYS A 264 12.70 -5.06 -32.61
CA LYS A 264 13.41 -5.94 -31.67
C LYS A 264 13.87 -5.24 -30.38
N ASN A 265 14.34 -4.00 -30.49
CA ASN A 265 14.75 -3.21 -29.32
C ASN A 265 13.55 -2.91 -28.39
N LYS A 266 12.32 -2.78 -28.92
CA LYS A 266 11.12 -2.55 -28.11
C LYS A 266 10.77 -3.76 -27.26
N LEU A 267 10.99 -4.98 -27.73
CA LEU A 267 10.75 -6.18 -26.91
C LEU A 267 11.68 -6.24 -25.70
N GLN A 268 12.97 -5.91 -25.91
CA GLN A 268 13.95 -5.82 -24.84
C GLN A 268 13.62 -4.68 -23.88
N ASP A 269 13.21 -3.53 -24.40
CA ASP A 269 12.76 -2.40 -23.58
C ASP A 269 11.52 -2.75 -22.75
N LEU A 270 10.58 -3.53 -23.30
CA LEU A 270 9.40 -3.98 -22.54
C LEU A 270 9.81 -4.92 -21.40
N ALA A 271 10.72 -5.88 -21.68
CA ALA A 271 11.24 -6.76 -20.64
C ALA A 271 11.97 -5.97 -19.54
N ASN A 272 12.82 -5.02 -19.94
CA ASN A 272 13.55 -4.15 -19.03
C ASN A 272 12.61 -3.34 -18.14
N ILE A 273 11.59 -2.68 -18.71
CA ILE A 273 10.72 -1.81 -17.91
C ILE A 273 9.82 -2.60 -16.96
N ILE A 274 9.33 -3.78 -17.37
CA ILE A 274 8.58 -4.71 -16.50
C ILE A 274 9.48 -5.18 -15.34
N ARG A 275 10.72 -5.56 -15.63
CA ARG A 275 11.71 -5.97 -14.63
C ARG A 275 11.99 -4.86 -13.62
N ARG A 276 12.17 -3.62 -14.10
CA ARG A 276 12.44 -2.45 -13.26
C ARG A 276 11.27 -2.14 -12.33
N ILE A 277 10.02 -2.09 -12.83
CA ILE A 277 8.87 -1.76 -11.99
C ILE A 277 8.57 -2.85 -10.97
N THR A 278 8.61 -4.13 -11.36
CA THR A 278 8.37 -5.26 -10.45
C THR A 278 9.45 -5.35 -9.37
N CYS A 279 10.71 -5.06 -9.72
CA CYS A 279 11.79 -4.93 -8.74
C CYS A 279 11.57 -3.76 -7.76
N LYS A 280 11.14 -2.59 -8.26
CA LYS A 280 10.84 -1.43 -7.42
C LYS A 280 9.68 -1.72 -6.46
N TYR A 281 8.66 -2.43 -6.91
CA TYR A 281 7.56 -2.91 -6.07
C TYR A 281 8.04 -3.79 -4.93
N ASP A 282 8.84 -4.82 -5.21
CA ASP A 282 9.34 -5.70 -4.14
C ASP A 282 10.30 -4.95 -3.19
N ASN A 283 11.01 -3.94 -3.70
CA ASN A 283 11.93 -3.13 -2.92
C ASN A 283 11.28 -2.11 -1.98
N ILE A 284 10.08 -1.62 -2.27
CA ILE A 284 9.47 -0.55 -1.47
C ILE A 284 9.18 -0.99 -0.03
N PHE A 285 8.79 -2.26 0.14
CA PHE A 285 8.50 -2.88 1.44
C PHE A 285 9.40 -4.08 1.77
N LYS A 286 10.38 -4.38 0.91
CA LYS A 286 11.32 -5.52 1.07
C LYS A 286 10.57 -6.84 1.26
N SER A 287 9.60 -7.07 0.39
CA SER A 287 8.67 -8.20 0.41
C SER A 287 8.19 -8.49 -1.01
N SER A 288 7.79 -9.73 -1.29
CA SER A 288 7.10 -10.06 -2.55
C SER A 288 5.80 -9.25 -2.65
N PHE A 289 5.77 -8.27 -3.54
CA PHE A 289 4.70 -7.28 -3.61
C PHE A 289 3.53 -7.84 -4.42
N PRO A 290 2.33 -7.99 -3.83
CA PRO A 290 1.17 -8.57 -4.50
C PRO A 290 0.50 -7.54 -5.41
N TYR A 291 0.12 -7.97 -6.61
CA TYR A 291 -0.60 -7.16 -7.59
C TYR A 291 -1.45 -8.02 -8.52
N SER A 292 -2.47 -7.41 -9.10
CA SER A 292 -3.04 -7.85 -10.36
C SER A 292 -2.47 -6.98 -11.46
N MET A 293 -2.11 -7.58 -12.59
CA MET A 293 -1.71 -6.82 -13.78
C MET A 293 -2.43 -7.34 -15.00
N GLY A 294 -2.61 -6.49 -16.00
CA GLY A 294 -3.27 -6.84 -17.24
C GLY A 294 -2.78 -6.00 -18.41
N ILE A 295 -3.00 -6.53 -19.61
CA ILE A 295 -2.66 -5.86 -20.87
C ILE A 295 -3.95 -5.38 -21.52
N HIS A 296 -4.03 -4.09 -21.83
CA HIS A 296 -5.08 -3.52 -22.65
C HIS A 296 -4.51 -3.20 -24.04
N GLN A 297 -5.19 -3.71 -25.05
CA GLN A 297 -4.75 -3.73 -26.44
C GLN A 297 -5.98 -3.83 -27.35
N ALA A 298 -5.77 -3.60 -28.64
CA ALA A 298 -6.84 -3.64 -29.63
C ALA A 298 -7.64 -4.97 -29.58
N PRO A 299 -8.97 -4.91 -29.74
CA PRO A 299 -9.79 -6.07 -30.05
C PRO A 299 -9.33 -6.78 -31.32
N VAL A 300 -9.79 -8.03 -31.48
CA VAL A 300 -9.51 -8.90 -32.64
C VAL A 300 -10.80 -9.23 -33.40
N ASP A 301 -11.73 -8.28 -33.47
CA ASP A 301 -13.10 -8.42 -34.01
C ASP A 301 -13.24 -7.99 -35.48
N ASP A 302 -12.16 -8.07 -36.26
CA ASP A 302 -12.04 -7.67 -37.67
C ASP A 302 -12.33 -6.18 -37.97
N LYS A 303 -12.35 -5.30 -36.96
CA LYS A 303 -12.47 -3.84 -37.14
C LYS A 303 -11.13 -3.12 -37.08
N ASP A 304 -11.09 -1.91 -37.65
CA ASP A 304 -9.94 -1.01 -37.52
C ASP A 304 -9.97 -0.29 -36.17
N HIS A 305 -8.97 -0.58 -35.35
CA HIS A 305 -8.78 -0.06 -34.00
C HIS A 305 -7.60 0.92 -33.88
N MET A 306 -7.07 1.41 -35.01
CA MET A 306 -5.93 2.34 -35.01
C MET A 306 -6.19 3.62 -34.22
N ASN A 307 -7.45 4.10 -34.20
CA ASN A 307 -7.81 5.40 -33.62
C ASN A 307 -8.48 5.30 -32.24
N ASP A 308 -8.76 4.10 -31.76
CA ASP A 308 -9.43 3.88 -30.47
C ASP A 308 -8.65 2.98 -29.52
N SER A 309 -7.44 2.55 -29.90
CA SER A 309 -6.60 1.66 -29.10
C SER A 309 -5.16 2.17 -29.04
N HIS A 310 -4.48 1.86 -27.92
CA HIS A 310 -3.04 2.07 -27.73
C HIS A 310 -2.56 1.08 -26.66
N LEU A 311 -1.58 0.23 -26.98
CA LEU A 311 -1.03 -0.77 -26.08
C LEU A 311 -0.52 -0.17 -24.77
N HIS A 312 -1.10 -0.62 -23.67
CA HIS A 312 -0.67 -0.28 -22.32
C HIS A 312 -0.94 -1.41 -21.31
N PHE A 313 -0.23 -1.36 -20.19
CA PHE A 313 -0.27 -2.37 -19.13
C PHE A 313 -0.67 -1.68 -17.83
N HIS A 314 -1.61 -2.28 -17.12
CA HIS A 314 -2.02 -1.82 -15.79
C HIS A 314 -1.41 -2.72 -14.72
N PHE A 315 -0.93 -2.12 -13.63
CA PHE A 315 -0.57 -2.81 -12.40
C PHE A 315 -1.40 -2.23 -11.26
N TYR A 316 -2.12 -3.11 -10.55
CA TYR A 316 -3.00 -2.80 -9.42
C TYR A 316 -2.51 -3.49 -8.13
N PRO A 317 -1.53 -2.91 -7.43
CA PRO A 317 -1.04 -3.50 -6.19
C PRO A 317 -1.90 -3.14 -4.98
N ALA A 318 -2.14 -4.11 -4.11
CA ALA A 318 -3.04 -3.91 -2.97
C ALA A 318 -2.38 -3.26 -1.74
N LEU A 319 -1.06 -3.37 -1.56
CA LEU A 319 -0.38 -2.86 -0.36
C LEU A 319 -0.40 -1.32 -0.30
N LEU A 320 -0.53 -0.75 0.91
CA LEU A 320 -0.70 0.70 1.12
C LEU A 320 0.44 1.33 1.94
N ARG A 321 0.68 0.87 3.18
CA ARG A 321 1.63 1.53 4.10
C ARG A 321 2.83 0.68 4.49
N SER A 322 2.69 -0.63 4.38
CA SER A 322 3.65 -1.61 4.89
C SER A 322 3.40 -2.95 4.17
N PRO A 323 4.30 -3.95 4.31
CA PRO A 323 4.06 -5.28 3.77
C PRO A 323 2.86 -6.01 4.40
N THR A 324 2.26 -5.43 5.44
CA THR A 324 1.17 -6.03 6.22
C THR A 324 -0.13 -5.23 6.16
N ILE A 325 -0.18 -4.08 5.48
CA ILE A 325 -1.38 -3.23 5.42
C ILE A 325 -1.74 -2.98 3.96
N LYS A 326 -2.88 -3.53 3.54
CA LYS A 326 -3.45 -3.33 2.21
C LYS A 326 -4.57 -2.29 2.19
N LYS A 327 -4.86 -1.76 1.00
CA LYS A 327 -6.07 -1.01 0.69
C LYS A 327 -7.24 -1.97 0.53
N PHE A 328 -8.40 -1.56 1.03
CA PHE A 328 -9.67 -2.23 0.83
C PHE A 328 -10.54 -1.30 -0.02
N LEU A 329 -11.03 -1.79 -1.15
CA LEU A 329 -12.06 -1.12 -1.95
C LEU A 329 -13.42 -1.68 -1.51
N VAL A 330 -14.05 -1.02 -0.54
CA VAL A 330 -15.27 -1.48 0.15
C VAL A 330 -16.18 -0.29 0.41
N GLY A 331 -17.39 -0.50 0.94
CA GLY A 331 -18.24 0.59 1.45
C GLY A 331 -18.46 1.73 0.45
N TYR A 332 -17.76 2.86 0.65
CA TYR A 332 -17.85 4.03 -0.24
C TYR A 332 -17.39 3.71 -1.67
N GLU A 333 -16.29 2.99 -1.83
CA GLU A 333 -15.74 2.65 -3.15
C GLU A 333 -16.63 1.67 -3.94
N LEU A 334 -17.46 0.87 -3.26
CA LEU A 334 -18.41 -0.04 -3.91
C LEU A 334 -19.76 0.62 -4.24
N LEU A 335 -20.13 1.71 -3.55
CA LEU A 335 -21.47 2.30 -3.62
C LEU A 335 -21.49 3.75 -4.13
N ALA A 336 -20.34 4.40 -4.29
CA ALA A 336 -20.23 5.80 -4.71
C ALA A 336 -19.12 6.01 -5.76
N GLU A 337 -17.87 6.21 -5.34
CA GLU A 337 -16.73 6.37 -6.25
C GLU A 337 -15.43 5.86 -5.62
N PRO A 338 -14.42 5.46 -6.42
CA PRO A 338 -13.12 5.07 -5.90
C PRO A 338 -12.44 6.18 -5.11
N GLN A 339 -11.75 5.82 -4.03
CA GLN A 339 -11.04 6.76 -3.16
C GLN A 339 -9.60 6.31 -2.91
N ARG A 340 -8.66 7.26 -2.95
CA ARG A 340 -7.23 7.03 -2.64
C ARG A 340 -6.68 7.94 -1.53
N ASP A 341 -5.77 7.38 -0.75
CA ASP A 341 -5.16 8.06 0.42
C ASP A 341 -3.83 8.77 0.12
N LEU A 342 -3.04 8.25 -0.83
CA LEU A 342 -1.75 8.82 -1.24
C LEU A 342 -1.94 9.58 -2.55
N THR A 343 -1.20 10.65 -2.84
CA THR A 343 -1.24 11.27 -4.19
C THR A 343 -0.44 10.44 -5.19
N SER A 344 -0.76 10.50 -6.48
CA SER A 344 0.03 9.80 -7.50
C SER A 344 1.47 10.31 -7.54
N GLU A 345 1.67 11.61 -7.33
CA GLU A 345 2.99 12.25 -7.32
C GLU A 345 3.89 11.70 -6.21
N LEU A 346 3.36 11.58 -4.99
CA LEU A 346 4.10 11.02 -3.85
C LEU A 346 4.50 9.56 -4.10
N VAL A 347 3.59 8.79 -4.69
CA VAL A 347 3.80 7.36 -4.99
C VAL A 347 4.88 7.21 -6.06
N ALA A 348 4.85 8.03 -7.11
CA ALA A 348 5.87 8.02 -8.14
C ALA A 348 7.25 8.37 -7.57
N GLU A 349 7.34 9.38 -6.71
CA GLU A 349 8.58 9.76 -6.04
C GLU A 349 9.13 8.60 -5.19
N GLN A 350 8.28 7.93 -4.41
CA GLN A 350 8.68 6.77 -3.61
C GLN A 350 9.22 5.61 -4.46
N LEU A 351 8.51 5.23 -5.52
CA LEU A 351 8.94 4.15 -6.42
C LEU A 351 10.20 4.53 -7.22
N LYS A 352 10.31 5.78 -7.64
CA LYS A 352 11.49 6.31 -8.34
C LYS A 352 12.75 6.18 -7.48
N ASN A 353 12.64 6.46 -6.18
CA ASN A 353 13.74 6.36 -5.22
C ASN A 353 14.08 4.92 -4.78
N CYS A 354 13.28 3.92 -5.18
CA CYS A 354 13.60 2.52 -4.92
C CYS A 354 14.71 2.01 -5.86
N SER A 355 15.61 1.18 -5.33
CA SER A 355 16.65 0.49 -6.11
C SER A 355 16.04 -0.33 -7.25
N GLU A 356 16.76 -0.41 -8.36
CA GLU A 356 16.47 -1.33 -9.48
C GLU A 356 17.23 -2.66 -9.35
N ILE A 357 17.90 -2.91 -8.22
CA ILE A 357 18.48 -4.21 -7.86
C ILE A 357 17.61 -4.84 -6.78
N HIS A 358 17.17 -6.08 -6.99
CA HIS A 358 16.22 -6.75 -6.11
C HIS A 358 16.84 -7.00 -4.73
N TYR A 359 16.10 -6.77 -3.65
CA TYR A 359 16.65 -6.83 -2.28
C TYR A 359 17.29 -8.19 -1.92
N LYS A 360 16.81 -9.30 -2.50
CA LYS A 360 17.39 -10.63 -2.29
C LYS A 360 18.76 -10.84 -2.95
N GLN A 361 19.11 -10.02 -3.96
CA GLN A 361 20.41 -10.10 -4.63
C GLN A 361 21.51 -9.40 -3.81
N ASN A 362 21.14 -8.56 -2.84
CA ASN A 362 22.10 -7.88 -1.95
C ASN A 362 22.60 -8.76 -0.79
N THR A 363 22.28 -10.06 -0.77
CA THR A 363 22.56 -10.95 0.37
C THR A 363 23.66 -12.01 0.16
N SER A 364 24.44 -11.98 -0.94
CA SER A 364 25.46 -13.03 -1.15
C SER A 364 26.64 -12.60 -2.02
N VAL A 365 27.70 -12.08 -1.39
CA VAL A 365 29.09 -12.34 -1.82
C VAL A 365 29.97 -12.49 -0.58
N CYS A 366 30.07 -13.73 -0.05
CA CYS A 366 31.24 -14.18 0.70
C CYS A 366 32.27 -14.66 -0.33
N ILE A 367 33.40 -13.97 -0.48
CA ILE A 367 34.55 -14.48 -1.26
C ILE A 367 35.54 -15.15 -0.29
N PRO A 368 35.99 -16.39 -0.56
CA PRO A 368 37.06 -17.03 0.19
C PRO A 368 38.40 -16.33 -0.01
N LEU A 369 39.24 -16.31 1.02
CA LEU A 369 40.64 -15.89 0.94
C LEU A 369 41.38 -16.65 -0.18
N ALA A 370 41.74 -15.99 -1.28
CA ALA A 370 43.08 -16.03 -1.90
C ALA A 370 43.12 -15.25 -3.24
N ILE A 371 44.30 -14.66 -3.48
CA ILE A 371 44.78 -14.00 -4.71
C ILE A 371 44.35 -12.54 -4.89
N ARG A 372 45.16 -11.66 -4.28
CA ARG A 372 45.38 -10.27 -4.71
C ARG A 372 45.91 -10.27 -6.15
N GLN A 373 45.22 -9.60 -7.07
CA GLN A 373 45.72 -8.48 -7.92
C GLN A 373 44.84 -8.24 -9.17
N ALA A 374 44.38 -6.97 -9.28
CA ALA A 374 43.86 -6.22 -10.44
C ALA A 374 42.46 -6.56 -11.01
N PRO A 375 41.78 -5.61 -11.69
CA PRO A 375 41.66 -4.16 -11.48
C PRO A 375 40.20 -3.69 -11.35
N THR A 376 40.02 -2.60 -10.61
CA THR A 376 38.75 -1.88 -10.37
C THR A 376 38.14 -1.33 -11.66
N ILE A 377 36.88 -1.68 -11.96
CA ILE A 377 36.05 -1.03 -12.98
C ILE A 377 34.97 -0.18 -12.30
N LEU A 378 34.91 1.07 -12.76
CA LEU A 378 34.07 2.20 -12.38
C LEU A 378 32.58 1.90 -12.27
N TYR A 379 31.96 2.32 -11.15
CA TYR A 379 30.97 3.41 -11.11
C TYR A 379 30.65 3.76 -9.63
N ALA A 380 31.62 4.38 -8.96
CA ALA A 380 31.41 5.16 -7.73
C ALA A 380 32.52 6.22 -7.57
N THR A 381 32.79 6.99 -8.62
CA THR A 381 33.64 8.19 -8.55
C THR A 381 32.94 9.34 -9.24
N SER A 382 31.92 9.87 -8.58
CA SER A 382 31.60 11.29 -8.62
C SER A 382 30.85 11.64 -7.34
N LEU A 383 31.59 11.73 -6.21
CA LEU A 383 31.40 12.74 -5.16
C LEU A 383 32.22 12.54 -3.86
N ASN A 384 32.95 11.43 -3.65
CA ASN A 384 33.56 11.17 -2.32
C ASN A 384 35.10 11.10 -2.23
N GLU A 385 35.87 11.54 -3.23
CA GLU A 385 37.35 11.58 -3.14
C GLU A 385 37.96 13.00 -3.04
N VAL A 386 37.18 14.03 -2.69
CA VAL A 386 37.74 15.40 -2.61
C VAL A 386 38.01 15.89 -1.18
N ASP A 387 37.62 15.19 -0.11
CA ASP A 387 37.69 15.82 1.23
C ASP A 387 38.20 14.96 2.41
N GLY A 388 38.46 13.65 2.28
CA GLY A 388 38.99 12.85 3.40
C GLY A 388 38.11 12.85 4.67
N ARG A 389 36.83 13.21 4.55
CA ARG A 389 35.90 13.34 5.68
C ARG A 389 35.28 11.99 6.03
N THR A 390 35.29 11.67 7.31
CA THR A 390 34.54 10.56 7.90
C THR A 390 33.03 10.72 7.64
N PRO A 391 32.27 9.64 7.44
CA PRO A 391 30.82 9.73 7.29
C PRO A 391 30.23 10.31 8.59
N GLU A 392 29.65 11.50 8.51
CA GLU A 392 29.04 12.19 9.65
C GLU A 392 27.51 12.26 9.54
N ILE A 393 26.80 12.47 10.64
CA ILE A 393 25.42 13.00 10.60
C ILE A 393 25.35 14.32 11.35
N ILE A 394 24.44 15.18 10.92
CA ILE A 394 24.26 16.52 11.47
C ILE A 394 22.99 16.53 12.32
N VAL A 395 23.15 16.68 13.63
CA VAL A 395 22.05 16.79 14.59
C VAL A 395 21.82 18.27 14.91
N SER A 396 20.67 18.80 14.51
CA SER A 396 20.25 20.14 14.92
C SER A 396 19.54 20.06 16.26
N TRP A 397 19.99 20.83 17.25
CA TRP A 397 19.39 20.91 18.58
C TRP A 397 19.40 22.36 19.07
N SER A 398 18.23 22.94 19.36
CA SER A 398 18.08 24.37 19.66
C SER A 398 18.70 25.25 18.55
N LYS A 399 19.75 26.04 18.84
CA LYS A 399 20.50 26.83 17.87
C LYS A 399 21.83 26.17 17.44
N GLU A 400 22.15 25.01 17.98
CA GLU A 400 23.43 24.32 17.75
C GLU A 400 23.29 23.23 16.68
N ARG A 401 24.39 22.97 15.97
CA ARG A 401 24.55 21.84 15.04
C ARG A 401 25.68 20.96 15.54
N ILE A 402 25.33 19.72 15.84
CA ILE A 402 26.26 18.71 16.36
C ILE A 402 26.61 17.79 15.20
N HIS A 403 27.90 17.70 14.89
CA HIS A 403 28.45 16.81 13.89
C HIS A 403 28.87 15.50 14.59
N LEU A 404 28.35 14.37 14.13
CA LEU A 404 28.65 13.06 14.70
C LEU A 404 29.31 12.19 13.65
N ASP A 405 30.60 11.92 13.85
CA ASP A 405 31.37 11.01 12.99
C ASP A 405 31.00 9.54 13.24
N PHE A 406 31.08 8.75 12.18
CA PHE A 406 30.98 7.30 12.18
C PHE A 406 32.20 6.69 11.52
N GLU A 407 32.52 5.46 11.94
CA GLU A 407 33.57 4.67 11.30
C GLU A 407 33.12 4.24 9.90
N LEU A 408 34.09 4.05 9.00
CA LEU A 408 33.81 3.64 7.62
C LEU A 408 33.19 2.23 7.54
N GLN A 409 33.55 1.33 8.44
CA GLN A 409 33.07 -0.06 8.50
C GLN A 409 33.11 -0.59 9.94
N GLY A 410 32.30 -1.61 10.25
CA GLY A 410 32.28 -2.28 11.56
C GLY A 410 31.22 -1.74 12.52
N ALA A 411 31.35 -2.10 13.80
CA ALA A 411 30.34 -1.81 14.83
C ALA A 411 30.15 -0.31 15.12
N GLY A 412 31.14 0.54 14.80
CA GLY A 412 31.06 2.00 14.90
C GLY A 412 30.52 2.69 13.64
N SER A 413 30.13 1.94 12.61
CA SER A 413 29.57 2.48 11.37
C SER A 413 28.12 2.94 11.55
N LEU A 414 27.67 3.81 10.65
CA LEU A 414 26.30 4.32 10.63
C LEU A 414 25.26 3.21 10.40
N GLU A 415 25.62 2.19 9.63
CA GLU A 415 24.74 1.07 9.30
C GLU A 415 24.52 0.12 10.49
N GLU A 416 25.55 -0.05 11.34
CA GLU A 416 25.49 -0.95 12.49
C GLU A 416 25.06 -0.27 13.79
N THR A 417 25.13 1.07 13.86
CA THR A 417 24.70 1.82 15.05
C THR A 417 23.17 1.76 15.20
N THR A 418 22.69 1.46 16.40
CA THR A 418 21.27 1.49 16.77
C THR A 418 20.79 2.88 17.19
N LEU A 419 19.49 3.12 17.12
CA LEU A 419 18.89 4.36 17.63
C LEU A 419 19.20 4.58 19.12
N LYS A 420 19.23 3.51 19.94
CA LYS A 420 19.62 3.60 21.35
C LYS A 420 21.05 4.12 21.51
N GLN A 421 22.01 3.56 20.78
CA GLN A 421 23.40 3.98 20.83
C GLN A 421 23.58 5.43 20.36
N LEU A 422 22.83 5.86 19.33
CA LEU A 422 22.82 7.27 18.91
C LEU A 422 22.28 8.19 20.01
N LYS A 423 21.16 7.81 20.66
CA LYS A 423 20.61 8.59 21.77
C LYS A 423 21.57 8.66 22.96
N GLU A 424 22.30 7.58 23.25
CA GLU A 424 23.33 7.56 24.29
C GLU A 424 24.52 8.48 23.96
N ARG A 425 24.97 8.50 22.69
CA ARG A 425 25.98 9.47 22.21
C ARG A 425 25.49 10.91 22.37
N LEU A 426 24.25 11.18 21.94
CA LEU A 426 23.65 12.52 22.05
C LEU A 426 23.41 12.94 23.50
N LYS A 427 23.11 12.00 24.41
CA LYS A 427 22.99 12.29 25.84
C LYS A 427 24.33 12.82 26.38
N LYS A 428 25.45 12.20 26.01
CA LYS A 428 26.78 12.62 26.46
C LYS A 428 27.14 14.03 25.97
N ILE A 429 26.66 14.42 24.78
CA ILE A 429 26.97 15.73 24.17
C ILE A 429 26.02 16.82 24.67
N THR A 430 24.70 16.56 24.64
CA THR A 430 23.67 17.57 24.89
C THR A 430 23.21 17.63 26.35
N GLY A 431 23.49 16.58 27.12
CA GLY A 431 22.91 16.40 28.46
C GLY A 431 21.41 16.11 28.46
N VAL A 432 20.78 15.95 27.29
CA VAL A 432 19.37 15.57 27.18
C VAL A 432 19.24 14.07 27.49
N PRO A 433 18.42 13.66 28.47
CA PRO A 433 18.24 12.26 28.84
C PRO A 433 17.71 11.44 27.67
N VAL A 434 18.14 10.18 27.52
CA VAL A 434 17.71 9.30 26.40
C VAL A 434 16.18 9.23 26.29
N ASN A 435 15.47 9.14 27.41
CA ASN A 435 14.01 9.09 27.46
C ASN A 435 13.33 10.44 27.17
N GLY A 436 14.07 11.55 27.25
CA GLY A 436 13.64 12.89 26.88
C GLY A 436 14.05 13.30 25.47
N GLN A 437 14.77 12.45 24.73
CA GLN A 437 15.17 12.72 23.35
C GLN A 437 14.11 12.24 22.37
N LYS A 438 13.59 13.18 21.58
CA LYS A 438 12.75 12.92 20.42
C LYS A 438 13.53 13.30 19.16
N LEU A 439 14.02 12.28 18.46
CA LEU A 439 14.77 12.45 17.22
C LEU A 439 13.82 12.39 16.03
N VAL A 440 13.92 13.38 15.14
CA VAL A 440 13.06 13.53 13.95
C VAL A 440 13.95 13.53 12.71
N PHE A 441 13.64 12.65 11.77
CA PHE A 441 14.28 12.57 10.45
C PHE A 441 13.19 12.55 9.38
N SER A 442 13.34 13.39 8.35
CA SER A 442 12.35 13.53 7.25
C SER A 442 10.90 13.67 7.73
N GLY A 443 10.68 14.46 8.79
CA GLY A 443 9.36 14.72 9.36
C GLY A 443 8.79 13.61 10.27
N ALA A 444 9.47 12.46 10.38
CA ALA A 444 9.04 11.32 11.20
C ALA A 444 9.86 11.20 12.49
N VAL A 445 9.20 10.83 13.59
CA VAL A 445 9.85 10.58 14.88
C VAL A 445 10.41 9.17 14.90
N MET A 446 11.71 9.02 15.19
CA MET A 446 12.36 7.73 15.35
C MET A 446 12.01 7.13 16.72
N LYS A 447 11.30 6.00 16.74
CA LYS A 447 10.73 5.40 17.96
C LYS A 447 11.40 4.10 18.41
N ASP A 448 11.79 3.22 17.47
CA ASP A 448 12.37 1.92 17.80
C ASP A 448 13.84 2.06 18.20
N ASN A 449 14.13 1.91 19.50
CA ASN A 449 15.48 2.03 20.04
C ASN A 449 16.41 0.87 19.64
N THR A 450 15.86 -0.28 19.23
CA THR A 450 16.64 -1.46 18.81
C THR A 450 16.99 -1.45 17.33
N ALA A 451 16.22 -0.71 16.53
CA ALA A 451 16.46 -0.55 15.11
C ALA A 451 17.79 0.17 14.81
N LYS A 452 18.45 -0.27 13.74
CA LYS A 452 19.67 0.35 13.19
C LYS A 452 19.35 1.70 12.56
N LEU A 453 20.29 2.65 12.57
CA LEU A 453 20.06 3.98 11.99
C LEU A 453 19.72 3.90 10.49
N GLY A 454 20.33 2.96 9.75
CA GLY A 454 20.02 2.71 8.36
C GLY A 454 18.56 2.32 8.09
N SER A 455 17.87 1.63 9.01
CA SER A 455 16.46 1.27 8.81
C SER A 455 15.50 2.45 8.91
N PHE A 456 15.95 3.59 9.44
CA PHE A 456 15.22 4.86 9.39
C PHE A 456 15.52 5.67 8.13
N GLY A 457 16.37 5.17 7.23
CA GLY A 457 16.79 5.85 6.00
C GLY A 457 17.92 6.86 6.20
N LEU A 458 18.60 6.84 7.35
CA LEU A 458 19.79 7.69 7.56
C LEU A 458 20.93 7.21 6.67
N HIS A 459 21.59 8.17 6.04
CA HIS A 459 22.80 8.02 5.24
C HIS A 459 23.83 9.09 5.67
N PRO A 460 25.11 8.99 5.27
CA PRO A 460 26.10 10.03 5.55
C PRO A 460 25.58 11.42 5.15
N PHE A 461 25.87 12.40 6.01
CA PHE A 461 25.43 13.81 5.96
C PHE A 461 23.93 14.05 6.18
N SER A 462 23.18 13.02 6.61
CA SER A 462 21.78 13.18 7.01
C SER A 462 21.62 14.22 8.12
N LYS A 463 20.57 15.04 7.99
CA LYS A 463 20.20 16.04 8.99
C LYS A 463 19.05 15.53 9.84
N ILE A 464 19.28 15.40 11.14
CA ILE A 464 18.25 15.01 12.10
C ILE A 464 17.99 16.14 13.10
N LEU A 465 16.75 16.28 13.54
CA LEU A 465 16.33 17.25 14.55
C LEU A 465 16.20 16.53 15.90
N LEU A 466 16.92 17.01 16.92
CA LEU A 466 16.71 16.60 18.30
C LEU A 466 15.77 17.58 18.98
N ILE A 467 14.66 17.06 19.50
CA ILE A 467 13.73 17.78 20.37
C ILE A 467 13.87 17.19 21.78
N GLY A 468 14.24 18.03 22.74
CA GLY A 468 14.41 17.65 24.14
C GLY A 468 15.21 18.72 24.89
N ASN A 469 14.98 18.85 26.19
CA ASN A 469 15.65 19.84 27.04
C ASN A 469 16.49 19.14 28.10
N LYS A 470 17.61 19.75 28.46
CA LYS A 470 18.40 19.35 29.63
C LYS A 470 17.65 19.78 30.91
N PRO A 471 17.40 18.87 31.86
CA PRO A 471 16.76 19.21 33.12
C PRO A 471 17.62 20.20 33.94
N ASN A 472 16.98 21.17 34.59
CA ASN A 472 17.66 22.10 35.50
C ASN A 472 17.75 21.53 36.93
N ALA A 473 18.44 22.22 37.84
CA ALA A 473 18.63 21.73 39.22
C ALA A 473 17.30 21.53 39.98
N ASN A 474 16.28 22.35 39.72
CA ASN A 474 14.96 22.22 40.35
C ASN A 474 14.17 21.02 39.82
N ASP A 475 14.36 20.67 38.55
CA ASP A 475 13.73 19.51 37.90
C ASP A 475 14.22 18.19 38.52
N LEU A 476 15.50 18.14 38.92
CA LEU A 476 16.14 16.96 39.50
C LEU A 476 15.73 16.70 40.96
N VAL A 477 15.34 17.74 41.70
CA VAL A 477 14.79 17.61 43.07
C VAL A 477 13.49 16.79 43.08
N GLN A 478 12.78 16.69 41.95
CA GLN A 478 11.56 15.91 41.82
C GLN A 478 11.79 14.40 41.59
N THR A 479 13.04 13.94 41.62
CA THR A 479 13.44 12.55 41.36
C THR A 479 14.03 11.91 42.63
N THR A 480 13.91 10.59 42.77
CA THR A 480 14.48 9.87 43.93
C THR A 480 15.99 9.71 43.80
N THR A 481 16.49 9.57 42.57
CA THR A 481 17.90 9.30 42.27
C THR A 481 18.72 10.55 41.93
N GLY A 482 18.08 11.72 41.82
CA GLY A 482 18.70 12.91 41.23
C GLY A 482 18.98 12.76 39.73
N SER A 483 18.44 11.71 39.09
CA SER A 483 18.77 11.34 37.71
C SER A 483 17.94 12.12 36.69
N PRO A 484 18.60 12.75 35.69
CA PRO A 484 17.92 13.34 34.53
C PRO A 484 17.02 12.33 33.78
N GLU A 485 17.35 11.04 33.78
CA GLU A 485 16.53 9.98 33.17
C GLU A 485 15.22 9.74 33.91
N GLU A 486 15.27 9.74 35.24
CA GLU A 486 14.08 9.60 36.07
C GLU A 486 13.15 10.79 35.85
N HIS A 487 13.71 12.01 35.78
CA HIS A 487 12.93 13.22 35.49
C HIS A 487 12.25 13.14 34.11
N ALA A 488 12.96 12.70 33.07
CA ALA A 488 12.39 12.57 31.73
C ALA A 488 11.21 11.58 31.67
N LEU A 489 11.30 10.46 32.40
CA LEU A 489 10.20 9.51 32.53
C LEU A 489 9.01 10.12 33.28
N ILE A 490 9.27 10.81 34.39
CA ILE A 490 8.24 11.53 35.16
C ILE A 490 7.52 12.55 34.28
N LYS A 491 8.27 13.34 33.50
CA LYS A 491 7.71 14.33 32.59
C LYS A 491 6.83 13.68 31.52
N ARG A 492 7.29 12.57 30.91
CA ARG A 492 6.49 11.82 29.91
C ARG A 492 5.19 11.29 30.51
N ILE A 493 5.22 10.75 31.72
CA ILE A 493 4.02 10.29 32.44
C ILE A 493 3.07 11.46 32.72
N SER A 494 3.60 12.58 33.23
CA SER A 494 2.80 13.78 33.53
C SER A 494 2.17 14.38 32.27
N GLU A 495 2.88 14.42 31.14
CA GLU A 495 2.34 14.89 29.86
C GLU A 495 1.21 14.00 29.34
N SER A 496 1.29 12.68 29.53
CA SER A 496 0.19 11.77 29.21
C SER A 496 -1.06 12.07 30.03
N ILE A 497 -0.90 12.33 31.34
CA ILE A 497 -2.03 12.67 32.23
C ILE A 497 -2.60 14.06 31.97
N GLU A 498 -1.76 15.06 31.67
CA GLU A 498 -2.26 16.40 31.31
C GLU A 498 -3.07 16.38 30.01
N LYS A 499 -2.72 15.51 29.05
CA LYS A 499 -3.58 15.29 27.87
C LYS A 499 -4.94 14.72 28.26
N THR A 500 -4.99 13.76 29.18
CA THR A 500 -6.25 13.23 29.72
C THR A 500 -7.09 14.35 30.32
N LYS A 501 -6.50 15.17 31.19
CA LYS A 501 -7.21 16.25 31.88
C LYS A 501 -7.73 17.33 30.95
N THR A 502 -6.91 17.77 29.99
CA THR A 502 -7.25 18.91 29.12
C THR A 502 -8.18 18.54 27.98
N LYS A 503 -8.15 17.28 27.50
CA LYS A 503 -8.94 16.85 26.33
C LYS A 503 -10.07 15.89 26.64
N LEU A 504 -9.84 14.90 27.50
CA LEU A 504 -10.80 13.81 27.72
C LEU A 504 -11.77 14.10 28.85
N ILE A 505 -11.35 14.76 29.93
CA ILE A 505 -12.28 15.12 31.03
C ILE A 505 -13.48 15.95 30.53
N PRO A 506 -13.29 17.02 29.73
CA PRO A 506 -14.45 17.77 29.22
C PRO A 506 -15.39 16.94 28.35
N GLN A 507 -14.87 15.93 27.65
CA GLN A 507 -15.68 15.02 26.84
C GLN A 507 -16.45 14.02 27.71
N ILE A 508 -15.84 13.53 28.79
CA ILE A 508 -16.50 12.69 29.80
C ILE A 508 -17.64 13.47 30.45
N GLU A 509 -17.40 14.71 30.88
CA GLU A 509 -18.42 15.57 31.49
C GLU A 509 -19.55 15.88 30.50
N SER A 510 -19.22 16.20 29.25
CA SER A 510 -20.23 16.41 28.20
C SER A 510 -21.06 15.15 27.92
N PHE A 511 -20.43 13.96 27.98
CA PHE A 511 -21.10 12.68 27.80
C PHE A 511 -22.08 12.39 28.96
N GLU A 512 -21.67 12.64 30.20
CA GLU A 512 -22.51 12.51 31.40
C GLU A 512 -23.73 13.44 31.35
N ILE A 513 -23.54 14.70 30.92
CA ILE A 513 -24.64 15.64 30.73
C ILE A 513 -25.60 15.14 29.66
N SER A 514 -25.07 14.62 28.55
CA SER A 514 -25.89 14.11 27.43
C SER A 514 -26.73 12.89 27.83
N ILE A 515 -26.18 11.98 28.64
CA ILE A 515 -26.93 10.84 29.19
C ILE A 515 -27.99 11.31 30.18
N SER A 516 -27.66 12.27 31.05
CA SER A 516 -28.61 12.81 32.02
C SER A 516 -29.79 13.52 31.34
N SER A 517 -29.53 14.33 30.31
CA SER A 517 -30.58 14.97 29.49
C SER A 517 -31.48 13.94 28.83
N PHE A 518 -30.86 12.94 28.18
CA PHE A 518 -31.60 11.86 27.51
C PHE A 518 -32.50 11.08 28.46
N LEU A 519 -32.02 10.75 29.67
CA LEU A 519 -32.82 10.06 30.68
C LEU A 519 -33.96 10.93 31.21
N SER A 520 -33.77 12.25 31.32
CA SER A 520 -34.82 13.18 31.77
C SER A 520 -35.91 13.44 30.73
N GLU A 521 -35.56 13.40 29.44
CA GLU A 521 -36.50 13.59 28.32
C GLU A 521 -37.33 12.33 28.04
N GLN A 522 -36.83 11.14 28.37
CA GLN A 522 -37.57 9.86 28.23
C GLN A 522 -38.80 9.73 29.13
N ASP A 523 -38.93 10.57 30.17
CA ASP A 523 -40.10 10.56 31.07
C ASP A 523 -41.29 11.38 30.52
N ILE A 524 -41.14 12.09 29.39
CA ILE A 524 -42.11 13.13 28.96
C ILE A 524 -42.88 12.77 27.68
N ASP A 525 -42.37 11.97 26.74
CA ASP A 525 -43.08 11.66 25.48
C ASP A 525 -42.99 10.20 25.03
N LYS A 526 -44.12 9.64 24.57
CA LYS A 526 -44.30 8.21 24.25
C LYS A 526 -44.34 7.84 22.77
N ASP A 527 -44.27 8.79 21.83
CA ASP A 527 -44.65 8.52 20.43
C ASP A 527 -43.54 8.66 19.36
N GLU A 528 -42.24 8.78 19.70
CA GLU A 528 -41.14 8.74 18.71
C GLU A 528 -40.05 7.70 19.04
N SER A 529 -40.25 6.45 18.62
CA SER A 529 -39.28 5.36 18.85
C SER A 529 -38.01 5.47 18.01
N ASP A 530 -38.10 5.92 16.75
CA ASP A 530 -36.96 5.94 15.82
C ASP A 530 -35.93 7.03 16.19
N THR A 531 -36.39 8.21 16.60
CA THR A 531 -35.53 9.32 17.04
C THR A 531 -34.77 8.95 18.33
N THR A 532 -35.45 8.27 19.26
CA THR A 532 -34.89 7.84 20.54
C THR A 532 -33.79 6.80 20.37
N ASP A 533 -33.99 5.83 19.45
CA ASP A 533 -32.98 4.80 19.16
C ASP A 533 -31.76 5.38 18.45
N MET A 534 -31.94 6.38 17.57
CA MET A 534 -30.84 7.10 16.94
C MET A 534 -29.98 7.85 17.99
N ILE A 535 -30.62 8.55 18.93
CA ILE A 535 -29.89 9.27 20.01
C ILE A 535 -29.15 8.28 20.90
N LYS A 536 -29.79 7.16 21.27
CA LYS A 536 -29.16 6.09 22.05
C LYS A 536 -27.94 5.51 21.35
N SER A 537 -28.02 5.26 20.04
CA SER A 537 -26.88 4.78 19.24
C SER A 537 -25.71 5.77 19.27
N LYS A 538 -25.98 7.07 19.12
CA LYS A 538 -24.95 8.12 19.16
C LYS A 538 -24.27 8.24 20.52
N LEU A 539 -24.99 8.04 21.61
CA LEU A 539 -24.42 7.99 22.96
C LEU A 539 -23.50 6.76 23.13
N VAL A 540 -23.89 5.60 22.60
CA VAL A 540 -23.03 4.39 22.62
C VAL A 540 -21.76 4.57 21.79
N GLU A 541 -21.83 5.22 20.63
CA GLU A 541 -20.64 5.55 19.83
C GLU A 541 -19.70 6.51 20.58
N THR A 542 -20.26 7.52 21.25
CA THR A 542 -19.50 8.48 22.05
C THR A 542 -18.80 7.78 23.23
N HIS A 543 -19.47 6.83 23.89
CA HIS A 543 -18.89 5.97 24.91
C HIS A 543 -17.66 5.22 24.38
N HIS A 544 -17.80 4.50 23.25
CA HIS A 544 -16.71 3.72 22.67
C HIS A 544 -15.50 4.61 22.32
N TYR A 545 -15.74 5.79 21.78
CA TYR A 545 -14.66 6.74 21.44
C TYR A 545 -13.87 7.19 22.68
N ILE A 546 -14.55 7.54 23.77
CA ILE A 546 -13.91 7.98 25.01
C ILE A 546 -13.11 6.85 25.65
N VAL A 547 -13.69 5.64 25.73
CA VAL A 547 -13.01 4.45 26.28
C VAL A 547 -11.78 4.09 25.45
N GLU A 548 -11.89 4.10 24.12
CA GLU A 548 -10.74 3.84 23.24
C GLU A 548 -9.61 4.84 23.49
N ALA A 549 -9.93 6.14 23.62
CA ALA A 549 -8.94 7.16 23.88
C ALA A 549 -8.22 6.97 25.24
N LEU A 550 -8.96 6.57 26.28
CA LEU A 550 -8.41 6.24 27.60
C LEU A 550 -7.55 4.97 27.57
N MET A 551 -7.97 3.93 26.82
CA MET A 551 -7.17 2.72 26.62
C MET A 551 -5.84 3.00 25.91
N GLN A 552 -5.83 3.90 24.92
CA GLN A 552 -4.57 4.30 24.27
C GLN A 552 -3.61 4.97 25.27
N ILE A 553 -4.13 5.75 26.22
CA ILE A 553 -3.30 6.35 27.28
C ILE A 553 -2.72 5.26 28.18
N LEU A 554 -3.50 4.26 28.59
CA LEU A 554 -3.00 3.11 29.36
C LEU A 554 -1.86 2.40 28.64
N LEU A 555 -2.02 2.10 27.35
CA LEU A 555 -0.95 1.49 26.53
C LEU A 555 0.31 2.38 26.51
N THR A 556 0.16 3.70 26.40
CA THR A 556 1.32 4.60 26.44
C THR A 556 2.02 4.64 27.80
N LEU A 557 1.27 4.45 28.90
CA LEU A 557 1.80 4.40 30.26
C LEU A 557 2.50 3.06 30.53
N ASP A 558 1.97 1.95 30.03
CA ASP A 558 2.57 0.62 30.13
C ASP A 558 3.90 0.53 29.37
N ASP A 559 4.00 1.19 28.21
CA ASP A 559 5.24 1.33 27.42
C ASP A 559 6.33 2.13 28.17
N VAL A 560 5.98 2.86 29.24
CA VAL A 560 6.98 3.55 30.07
C VAL A 560 7.66 2.53 31.00
N ALA A 561 8.77 1.96 30.54
CA ALA A 561 9.64 1.11 31.35
C ALA A 561 10.37 1.94 32.42
N CYS A 562 10.01 1.75 33.68
CA CYS A 562 10.66 2.39 34.82
C CYS A 562 11.57 1.37 35.56
N PRO A 563 12.90 1.56 35.55
CA PRO A 563 13.83 0.74 36.33
C PRO A 563 13.51 0.68 37.83
N PRO A 564 13.92 -0.39 38.54
CA PRO A 564 13.63 -0.58 39.96
C PRO A 564 14.01 0.61 40.85
N GLU A 565 15.15 1.24 40.56
CA GLU A 565 15.74 2.38 41.28
C GLU A 565 14.99 3.71 41.11
N PHE A 566 14.11 3.84 40.10
CA PHE A 566 13.34 5.06 39.85
C PHE A 566 11.98 5.03 40.57
N GLU A 567 12.02 5.04 41.89
CA GLU A 567 10.83 4.87 42.74
C GLU A 567 9.77 5.95 42.49
N THR A 568 10.16 7.21 42.27
CA THR A 568 9.19 8.29 42.03
C THR A 568 8.52 8.14 40.67
N ALA A 569 9.27 7.78 39.61
CA ALA A 569 8.69 7.50 38.30
C ALA A 569 7.72 6.29 38.35
N ARG A 570 8.09 5.23 39.08
CA ARG A 570 7.22 4.05 39.28
C ARG A 570 5.96 4.38 40.07
N LYS A 571 6.06 5.20 41.10
CA LYS A 571 4.91 5.68 41.88
C LYS A 571 3.96 6.50 41.01
N LYS A 572 4.48 7.50 40.30
CA LYS A 572 3.68 8.34 39.38
C LYS A 572 3.04 7.54 38.25
N ARG A 573 3.74 6.55 37.68
CA ARG A 573 3.17 5.66 36.65
C ARG A 573 1.98 4.86 37.20
N ARG A 574 2.11 4.28 38.40
CA ARG A 574 1.02 3.53 39.05
C ARG A 574 -0.19 4.42 39.34
N GLU A 575 0.06 5.63 39.85
CA GLU A 575 -0.99 6.62 40.09
C GLU A 575 -1.69 7.05 38.78
N ALA A 576 -0.92 7.27 37.71
CA ALA A 576 -1.43 7.61 36.38
C ALA A 576 -2.29 6.49 35.76
N VAL A 577 -1.84 5.23 35.87
CA VAL A 577 -2.58 4.05 35.41
C VAL A 577 -3.88 3.92 36.19
N LYS A 578 -3.81 3.97 37.54
CA LYS A 578 -4.99 3.90 38.39
C LYS A 578 -5.99 5.01 38.04
N TYR A 579 -5.52 6.25 37.94
CA TYR A 579 -6.36 7.39 37.58
C TYR A 579 -7.06 7.22 36.22
N THR A 580 -6.36 6.68 35.22
CA THR A 580 -6.93 6.46 33.89
C THR A 580 -7.94 5.31 33.90
N GLN A 581 -7.67 4.25 34.67
CA GLN A 581 -8.62 3.14 34.87
C GLN A 581 -9.88 3.60 35.59
N ASP A 582 -9.75 4.40 36.66
CA ASP A 582 -10.88 4.97 37.40
C ASP A 582 -11.78 5.84 36.48
N LEU A 583 -11.22 6.48 35.44
CA LEU A 583 -11.99 7.23 34.44
C LEU A 583 -12.72 6.32 33.45
N ILE A 584 -12.14 5.17 33.07
CA ILE A 584 -12.82 4.17 32.23
C ILE A 584 -14.03 3.64 33.00
N ASP A 585 -13.80 3.22 34.25
CA ASP A 585 -14.85 2.69 35.13
C ASP A 585 -15.97 3.73 35.32
N ARG A 586 -15.63 5.02 35.51
CA ARG A 586 -16.60 6.12 35.58
C ARG A 586 -17.48 6.21 34.32
N VAL A 587 -16.87 6.12 33.13
CA VAL A 587 -17.58 6.22 31.84
C VAL A 587 -18.47 5.00 31.59
N ASP A 588 -18.01 3.80 31.97
CA ASP A 588 -18.77 2.56 31.87
C ASP A 588 -20.00 2.57 32.79
N VAL A 589 -19.85 2.99 34.05
CA VAL A 589 -20.97 3.12 35.00
C VAL A 589 -22.05 4.08 34.47
N VAL A 590 -21.66 5.18 33.85
CA VAL A 590 -22.61 6.14 33.27
C VAL A 590 -23.35 5.53 32.08
N LYS A 591 -22.67 4.75 31.22
CA LYS A 591 -23.30 4.04 30.10
C LYS A 591 -24.30 2.98 30.56
N GLU A 592 -24.03 2.26 31.66
CA GLU A 592 -24.95 1.24 32.19
C GLU A 592 -26.35 1.80 32.53
N GLN A 593 -26.44 3.10 32.82
CA GLN A 593 -27.73 3.78 33.04
C GLN A 593 -28.64 3.73 31.80
N LEU A 594 -28.08 3.64 30.59
CA LEU A 594 -28.81 3.47 29.32
C LEU A 594 -29.38 2.05 29.14
N GLN A 595 -28.89 1.06 29.89
CA GLN A 595 -29.37 -0.32 29.84
C GLN A 595 -30.47 -0.58 30.87
N CYS A 596 -30.37 0.01 32.07
CA CYS A 596 -31.37 -0.12 33.13
C CYS A 596 -32.74 0.51 32.78
N SER A 597 -32.77 1.58 31.97
CA SER A 597 -34.04 2.19 31.51
C SER A 597 -34.86 1.28 30.58
N SER A 598 -34.21 0.34 29.87
CA SER A 598 -34.88 -0.67 29.02
C SER A 598 -35.56 -1.78 29.82
N SER A 599 -35.05 -2.15 31.00
CA SER A 599 -35.55 -3.29 31.79
C SER A 599 -36.84 -3.00 32.57
N ILE A 600 -37.14 -1.72 32.83
CA ILE A 600 -38.37 -1.32 33.55
C ILE A 600 -39.62 -1.41 32.66
N LYS A 601 -39.47 -1.34 31.32
CA LYS A 601 -40.60 -1.41 30.38
C LYS A 601 -41.21 -2.83 30.24
N ASN A 602 -40.46 -3.89 30.52
CA ASN A 602 -40.93 -5.28 30.33
C ASN A 602 -41.71 -5.87 31.52
N ASN A 603 -41.76 -5.21 32.68
CA ASN A 603 -42.40 -5.76 33.90
C ASN A 603 -43.80 -5.20 34.22
N LYS A 604 -44.38 -4.34 33.38
CA LYS A 604 -45.76 -3.79 33.59
C LYS A 604 -46.86 -4.49 32.77
N GLY A 605 -46.55 -5.58 32.07
CA GLY A 605 -47.46 -6.27 31.14
C GLY A 605 -48.12 -7.56 31.64
N SER A 606 -48.21 -7.79 32.96
CA SER A 606 -48.86 -8.99 33.51
C SER A 606 -49.68 -8.66 34.76
N SER A 607 -50.94 -8.25 34.56
CA SER A 607 -51.98 -8.32 35.60
C SER A 607 -52.61 -9.72 35.60
N PRO A 608 -52.81 -10.38 36.75
CA PRO A 608 -53.45 -11.69 36.81
C PRO A 608 -54.97 -11.53 36.68
N SER A 609 -55.57 -12.47 35.94
CA SER A 609 -57.01 -12.70 35.86
C SER A 609 -57.59 -13.12 37.22
N SER A 610 -58.56 -12.36 37.71
CA SER A 610 -59.66 -12.83 38.55
C SER A 610 -60.86 -11.91 38.38
#